data_AF-A0A1I7BKI3-F1
#
_entry.id   AF-A0A1I7BKI3-F1
#
_cell.length_a   1.000
_cell.length_b   1.000
_cell.length_c   1.000
_cell.angle_alpha   90.00
_cell.angle_beta   90.00
_cell.angle_gamma   90.00
#
_symmetry.space_group_name_H-M   'P 1'
#
loop_
_entity.id
_entity.type
_entity.pdbx_description
1 polymer ?
#
loop_
_entity_poly.entity_id
_entity_poly.type
_entity_poly.pdbx_seq_one_letter_code
_entity_poly.pdbx_strand_id
1 'polypeptide(L)'
;MYKVIAFFVSLISACWLMAQTERISIDFGGAHSPFPWNNINDASSGSVNGLMNNFGFATTINLSITNAFTGVNTSGTQTPNSSLGIPSNASGDSFFGNMVDFNGQLQPTATIEFDNLDVAKEYTLTIFASRLATDNRETEYVLSGVSVDTAYLNPTNNTVNMVSFTMYPDANGVLNLSLTAGPNNDNANGFYYLGALQMEYASDSVYPQELEVLSPNGGEYWQVGRTVDITMRNTLQENVVLSYSYDGGVNWSTIDTVAPFTAEYAWMVPNTPSQQCVVKAESVSMNDESDHLFEIADTQDTCRIVVIGSSTAAGAGASTQDSAWVYRYKHELYRRDTRYEVLNLAVGGYNTFKLIPTGTPIPSGVNQTIDVNRNITAALALHPSAVIVNLPSNDAANNYGVDMQMYNFDLMHQASVQQGVSLYVCTTQPRNFSDPAKIQIQLDTRDSILEVYGNYALDFWTATADVNHYILPQYNSGDGVHLNDAGHKVLYDIVMNAEVDEVCAIDYVGLTYDDVSIELKLYPNPCGNELSVVIEGGSVESFVFMDETGRELWKTGACKIADGVYKIDLSGLEYRAWMYLKVFGEKENEKFLRTFPIVRLY
;
A
#
# COMPACT_ATOMS: atom_id res chain seq x y z
N MET A 1 -35.79 9.96 -30.25
CA MET A 1 -35.09 9.30 -31.38
C MET A 1 -34.55 7.99 -30.83
N TYR A 2 -34.91 6.85 -31.42
CA TYR A 2 -34.83 5.52 -30.81
C TYR A 2 -33.39 5.08 -30.49
N LYS A 3 -33.14 4.62 -29.26
CA LYS A 3 -31.93 3.87 -28.88
C LYS A 3 -31.95 2.52 -29.60
N VAL A 4 -30.99 2.32 -30.49
CA VAL A 4 -30.75 1.03 -31.17
C VAL A 4 -30.10 0.09 -30.17
N ILE A 5 -30.81 -0.96 -29.78
CA ILE A 5 -30.27 -2.10 -29.05
C ILE A 5 -29.47 -2.93 -30.07
N ALA A 6 -28.14 -2.91 -29.97
CA ALA A 6 -27.28 -3.77 -30.75
C ALA A 6 -27.36 -5.20 -30.17
N PHE A 7 -28.03 -6.10 -30.89
CA PHE A 7 -27.98 -7.53 -30.64
C PHE A 7 -26.60 -8.06 -31.08
N PHE A 8 -25.78 -8.49 -30.12
CA PHE A 8 -24.60 -9.31 -30.41
C PHE A 8 -25.08 -10.68 -30.92
N VAL A 9 -24.95 -10.90 -32.22
CA VAL A 9 -25.01 -12.24 -32.81
C VAL A 9 -23.63 -12.84 -32.63
N SER A 10 -23.47 -13.79 -31.70
CA SER A 10 -22.23 -14.57 -31.61
C SER A 10 -22.13 -15.47 -32.84
N LEU A 11 -21.30 -15.08 -33.79
CA LEU A 11 -20.71 -16.02 -34.73
C LEU A 11 -19.79 -16.92 -33.90
N ILE A 12 -20.22 -18.17 -33.69
CA ILE A 12 -19.34 -19.24 -33.22
C ILE A 12 -18.30 -19.47 -34.33
N SER A 13 -17.23 -18.69 -34.30
CA SER A 13 -16.00 -19.02 -34.99
C SER A 13 -15.46 -20.26 -34.30
N ALA A 14 -15.31 -21.36 -35.03
CA ALA A 14 -14.60 -22.53 -34.54
C ALA A 14 -13.14 -22.11 -34.30
N CYS A 15 -12.89 -21.58 -33.11
CA CYS A 15 -11.56 -21.26 -32.64
C CYS A 15 -10.86 -22.60 -32.46
N TRP A 16 -9.95 -22.91 -33.36
CA TRP A 16 -8.99 -23.97 -33.14
C TRP A 16 -8.17 -23.52 -31.93
N LEU A 17 -8.48 -24.07 -30.76
CA LEU A 17 -7.62 -23.99 -29.58
C LEU A 17 -6.28 -24.59 -29.99
N MET A 18 -5.31 -23.75 -30.31
CA MET A 18 -3.93 -24.20 -30.35
C MET A 18 -3.49 -24.31 -28.90
N ALA A 19 -3.07 -25.51 -28.49
CA ALA A 19 -2.51 -25.73 -27.18
C ALA A 19 -1.35 -24.74 -26.97
N GLN A 20 -1.43 -23.93 -25.92
CA GLN A 20 -0.38 -22.99 -25.53
C GLN A 20 0.59 -23.69 -24.58
N THR A 21 1.85 -23.25 -24.52
CA THR A 21 2.79 -23.71 -23.49
C THR A 21 2.65 -22.82 -22.26
N GLU A 22 2.33 -23.43 -21.12
CA GLU A 22 2.37 -22.78 -19.81
C GLU A 22 3.66 -23.14 -19.08
N ARG A 23 4.16 -22.20 -18.28
CA ARG A 23 5.32 -22.36 -17.42
C ARG A 23 4.96 -21.96 -16.00
N ILE A 24 5.25 -22.79 -15.01
CA ILE A 24 5.22 -22.45 -13.59
C ILE A 24 6.66 -22.21 -13.15
N SER A 25 6.97 -21.04 -12.58
CA SER A 25 8.30 -20.74 -12.04
C SER A 25 8.24 -20.69 -10.51
N ILE A 26 9.18 -21.36 -9.86
CA ILE A 26 9.19 -21.59 -8.41
C ILE A 26 10.56 -21.22 -7.85
N ASP A 27 10.53 -20.39 -6.82
CA ASP A 27 11.67 -19.92 -6.04
C ASP A 27 11.66 -20.63 -4.67
N PHE A 28 12.76 -21.31 -4.32
CA PHE A 28 12.92 -22.01 -3.05
C PHE A 28 13.94 -21.28 -2.18
N GLY A 29 13.46 -20.42 -1.28
CA GLY A 29 14.34 -19.46 -0.66
C GLY A 29 13.67 -18.54 0.35
N GLY A 30 14.47 -17.67 0.96
CA GLY A 30 13.99 -16.62 1.86
C GLY A 30 13.79 -15.27 1.16
N ALA A 31 14.45 -15.03 0.03
CA ALA A 31 14.25 -13.88 -0.84
C ALA A 31 13.09 -14.15 -1.79
N HIS A 32 12.20 -13.18 -1.98
CA HIS A 32 11.03 -13.36 -2.83
C HIS A 32 11.30 -12.84 -4.24
N SER A 33 11.12 -13.70 -5.23
CA SER A 33 11.08 -13.32 -6.63
C SER A 33 9.75 -12.64 -7.00
N PRO A 34 9.77 -11.68 -7.94
CA PRO A 34 8.58 -10.93 -8.32
C PRO A 34 7.55 -11.82 -9.01
N PHE A 35 6.28 -11.39 -8.96
CA PHE A 35 5.20 -12.01 -9.72
C PHE A 35 5.60 -12.21 -11.21
N PRO A 36 5.27 -13.35 -11.85
CA PRO A 36 4.40 -14.43 -11.38
C PRO A 36 5.13 -15.63 -10.73
N TRP A 37 6.31 -15.42 -10.12
CA TRP A 37 7.02 -16.50 -9.42
C TRP A 37 6.27 -16.99 -8.18
N ASN A 38 6.29 -18.30 -7.96
CA ASN A 38 5.78 -18.93 -6.75
C ASN A 38 6.91 -19.02 -5.74
N ASN A 39 6.79 -18.30 -4.62
CA ASN A 39 7.83 -18.27 -3.58
C ASN A 39 7.52 -19.28 -2.48
N ILE A 40 8.38 -20.29 -2.32
CA ILE A 40 8.29 -21.31 -1.27
C ILE A 40 9.40 -21.02 -0.25
N ASN A 41 9.03 -20.62 0.96
CA ASN A 41 9.98 -20.16 1.98
C ASN A 41 10.10 -21.05 3.21
N ASP A 42 9.18 -21.99 3.41
CA ASP A 42 9.28 -23.03 4.44
C ASP A 42 9.92 -24.29 3.85
N ALA A 43 11.19 -24.53 4.19
CA ALA A 43 11.97 -25.68 3.72
C ALA A 43 11.52 -27.03 4.32
N SER A 44 10.67 -27.01 5.36
CA SER A 44 10.26 -28.20 6.11
C SER A 44 8.85 -28.68 5.74
N SER A 45 7.93 -27.75 5.51
CA SER A 45 6.53 -28.05 5.21
C SER A 45 5.86 -27.10 4.21
N GLY A 46 6.67 -26.39 3.40
CA GLY A 46 6.16 -25.50 2.37
C GLY A 46 5.16 -26.19 1.44
N SER A 47 4.03 -25.52 1.21
CA SER A 47 3.01 -25.99 0.27
C SER A 47 2.30 -24.81 -0.38
N VAL A 48 1.89 -25.00 -1.63
CA VAL A 48 1.08 -24.04 -2.38
C VAL A 48 0.00 -24.81 -3.12
N ASN A 49 -1.25 -24.42 -2.88
CA ASN A 49 -2.38 -24.91 -3.66
C ASN A 49 -2.60 -24.00 -4.86
N GLY A 50 -2.67 -24.58 -6.05
CA GLY A 50 -2.86 -23.86 -7.31
C GLY A 50 -1.70 -22.92 -7.64
N LEU A 51 -0.57 -23.50 -8.02
CA LEU A 51 0.61 -22.78 -8.46
C LEU A 51 0.27 -21.80 -9.58
N MET A 52 0.86 -20.61 -9.50
CA MET A 52 0.74 -19.56 -10.51
C MET A 52 1.53 -19.94 -11.76
N ASN A 53 0.91 -19.84 -12.93
CA ASN A 53 1.63 -19.96 -14.20
C ASN A 53 2.27 -18.62 -14.61
N ASN A 54 3.01 -18.64 -15.71
CA ASN A 54 3.71 -17.50 -16.30
C ASN A 54 2.77 -16.38 -16.80
N PHE A 55 1.47 -16.65 -16.80
CA PHE A 55 0.41 -15.72 -17.14
C PHE A 55 -0.28 -15.15 -15.88
N GLY A 56 0.20 -15.47 -14.68
CA GLY A 56 -0.38 -14.91 -13.47
C GLY A 56 -1.74 -15.50 -13.09
N PHE A 57 -2.10 -16.67 -13.63
CA PHE A 57 -3.30 -17.40 -13.22
C PHE A 57 -2.95 -18.62 -12.37
N ALA A 58 -3.72 -18.81 -11.29
CA ALA A 58 -3.63 -20.01 -10.48
C ALA A 58 -4.05 -21.23 -11.32
N THR A 59 -3.22 -22.26 -11.29
CA THR A 59 -3.48 -23.55 -11.93
C THR A 59 -4.19 -24.50 -10.96
N THR A 60 -4.47 -25.73 -11.38
CA THR A 60 -4.92 -26.79 -10.46
C THR A 60 -3.75 -27.54 -9.81
N ILE A 61 -2.52 -27.31 -10.26
CA ILE A 61 -1.33 -28.04 -9.84
C ILE A 61 -0.91 -27.51 -8.48
N ASN A 62 -0.76 -28.39 -7.50
CA ASN A 62 -0.23 -28.01 -6.20
C ASN A 62 1.24 -28.42 -6.07
N LEU A 63 1.92 -27.82 -5.11
CA LEU A 63 3.23 -28.27 -4.64
C LEU A 63 3.17 -28.49 -3.13
N SER A 64 3.81 -29.54 -2.66
CA SER A 64 4.09 -29.74 -1.24
C SER A 64 5.48 -30.32 -1.00
N ILE A 65 6.13 -29.91 0.09
CA ILE A 65 7.32 -30.58 0.60
C ILE A 65 6.86 -31.77 1.44
N THR A 66 7.06 -32.98 0.91
CA THR A 66 6.65 -34.23 1.56
C THR A 66 7.77 -34.85 2.40
N ASN A 67 9.01 -34.47 2.13
CA ASN A 67 10.15 -34.78 2.96
C ASN A 67 11.07 -33.56 3.10
N ALA A 68 11.31 -33.16 4.34
CA ALA A 68 11.87 -31.86 4.70
C ALA A 68 13.33 -31.68 4.25
N PHE A 69 13.65 -30.45 3.85
CA PHE A 69 15.02 -29.96 3.80
C PHE A 69 15.47 -29.52 5.20
N THR A 70 16.78 -29.27 5.35
CA THR A 70 17.35 -28.77 6.61
C THR A 70 17.04 -27.29 6.81
N GLY A 71 17.13 -26.49 5.75
CA GLY A 71 16.83 -25.07 5.82
C GLY A 71 17.11 -24.31 4.54
N VAL A 72 17.26 -23.00 4.67
CA VAL A 72 17.53 -22.06 3.57
C VAL A 72 18.99 -21.65 3.56
N ASN A 73 19.61 -21.74 2.40
CA ASN A 73 20.91 -21.16 2.08
C ASN A 73 20.70 -19.82 1.37
N THR A 74 21.38 -18.77 1.81
CA THR A 74 21.29 -17.41 1.22
C THR A 74 22.54 -16.99 0.44
N SER A 75 23.39 -17.95 0.07
CA SER A 75 24.71 -17.71 -0.54
C SER A 75 24.82 -18.37 -1.91
N GLY A 76 23.90 -18.02 -2.82
CA GLY A 76 23.92 -18.37 -4.24
C GLY A 76 24.48 -17.24 -5.13
N THR A 77 24.33 -17.39 -6.45
CA THR A 77 24.77 -16.38 -7.41
C THR A 77 23.76 -15.24 -7.48
N GLN A 78 24.25 -14.00 -7.45
CA GLN A 78 23.42 -12.80 -7.65
C GLN A 78 23.42 -12.35 -9.11
N THR A 79 24.21 -13.01 -9.96
CA THR A 79 24.35 -12.69 -11.39
C THR A 79 24.22 -13.99 -12.20
N PRO A 80 23.02 -14.59 -12.24
CA PRO A 80 22.77 -15.73 -13.12
C PRO A 80 22.90 -15.29 -14.57
N ASN A 81 23.19 -16.24 -15.47
CA ASN A 81 23.17 -15.94 -16.90
C ASN A 81 21.76 -15.48 -17.31
N SER A 82 21.68 -14.34 -17.99
CA SER A 82 20.40 -13.73 -18.38
C SER A 82 19.55 -14.64 -19.28
N SER A 83 20.16 -15.58 -20.00
CA SER A 83 19.43 -16.52 -20.86
C SER A 83 18.55 -17.51 -20.10
N LEU A 84 18.75 -17.67 -18.78
CA LEU A 84 17.96 -18.60 -17.97
C LEU A 84 16.56 -18.05 -17.63
N GLY A 85 16.38 -16.72 -17.69
CA GLY A 85 15.15 -16.08 -17.22
C GLY A 85 14.88 -16.28 -15.72
N ILE A 86 15.94 -16.47 -14.93
CA ILE A 86 15.88 -16.64 -13.46
C ILE A 86 16.34 -15.32 -12.81
N PRO A 87 15.54 -14.69 -11.93
CA PRO A 87 15.92 -13.48 -11.22
C PRO A 87 17.02 -13.75 -10.18
N SER A 88 17.75 -12.70 -9.79
CA SER A 88 18.82 -12.81 -8.79
C SER A 88 18.35 -13.31 -7.42
N ASN A 89 17.08 -13.07 -7.08
CA ASN A 89 16.48 -13.54 -5.84
C ASN A 89 16.45 -15.09 -5.86
N ALA A 90 15.77 -15.70 -6.83
CA ALA A 90 15.71 -17.16 -6.99
C ALA A 90 17.05 -17.86 -7.26
N SER A 91 18.04 -17.18 -7.84
CA SER A 91 19.37 -17.77 -8.03
C SER A 91 20.30 -17.57 -6.82
N GLY A 92 19.92 -16.65 -5.93
CA GLY A 92 20.71 -16.15 -4.82
C GLY A 92 20.53 -16.93 -3.53
N ASP A 93 19.45 -17.68 -3.44
CA ASP A 93 19.16 -18.59 -2.33
C ASP A 93 18.64 -19.95 -2.83
N SER A 94 18.49 -20.88 -1.89
CA SER A 94 18.12 -22.26 -2.16
C SER A 94 17.73 -22.97 -0.88
N PHE A 95 16.83 -23.93 -0.94
CA PHE A 95 16.75 -24.96 0.09
C PHE A 95 17.97 -25.88 0.06
N PHE A 96 18.36 -26.40 1.23
CA PHE A 96 19.45 -27.36 1.34
C PHE A 96 19.16 -28.48 2.34
N GLY A 97 19.74 -29.66 2.10
CA GLY A 97 19.80 -30.77 3.06
C GLY A 97 21.22 -31.30 3.23
N ASN A 98 21.43 -32.29 4.10
CA ASN A 98 22.75 -32.79 4.50
C ASN A 98 22.77 -34.29 4.82
N MET A 99 23.84 -34.96 4.40
CA MET A 99 24.09 -36.40 4.63
C MET A 99 24.68 -36.71 6.01
N VAL A 100 25.25 -35.71 6.68
CA VAL A 100 25.86 -35.82 8.03
C VAL A 100 25.22 -34.77 8.93
N ASP A 101 25.03 -35.07 10.22
CA ASP A 101 24.44 -34.14 11.19
C ASP A 101 25.04 -32.74 11.09
N PHE A 102 24.17 -31.75 10.91
CA PHE A 102 24.54 -30.35 10.81
C PHE A 102 23.61 -29.56 11.73
N ASN A 103 24.19 -28.97 12.78
CA ASN A 103 23.45 -28.23 13.81
C ASN A 103 22.29 -29.02 14.45
N GLY A 104 22.46 -30.34 14.63
CA GLY A 104 21.44 -31.21 15.24
C GLY A 104 20.31 -31.61 14.29
N GLN A 105 20.46 -31.38 12.99
CA GLN A 105 19.54 -31.81 11.95
C GLN A 105 20.24 -32.74 10.96
N LEU A 106 19.54 -33.81 10.56
CA LEU A 106 19.99 -34.77 9.57
C LEU A 106 18.85 -34.99 8.56
N GLN A 107 19.04 -34.51 7.34
CA GLN A 107 18.11 -34.70 6.22
C GLN A 107 18.87 -35.26 5.02
N PRO A 108 19.12 -36.59 4.96
CA PRO A 108 19.91 -37.20 3.90
C PRO A 108 19.22 -37.15 2.53
N THR A 109 17.89 -37.02 2.55
CA THR A 109 17.05 -36.89 1.37
C THR A 109 15.98 -35.85 1.64
N ALA A 110 15.53 -35.16 0.61
CA ALA A 110 14.34 -34.31 0.61
C ALA A 110 13.47 -34.63 -0.59
N THR A 111 12.17 -34.34 -0.52
CA THR A 111 11.23 -34.62 -1.61
C THR A 111 10.22 -33.48 -1.72
N ILE A 112 10.03 -33.01 -2.95
CA ILE A 112 8.88 -32.18 -3.32
C ILE A 112 7.92 -33.01 -4.17
N GLU A 113 6.63 -32.84 -3.91
CA GLU A 113 5.54 -33.48 -4.64
C GLU A 113 4.75 -32.40 -5.39
N PHE A 114 4.49 -32.67 -6.67
CA PHE A 114 3.47 -31.98 -7.44
C PHE A 114 2.29 -32.92 -7.60
N ASP A 115 1.07 -32.45 -7.30
CA ASP A 115 -0.17 -33.22 -7.46
C ASP A 115 -1.18 -32.48 -8.36
N ASN A 116 -2.30 -33.15 -8.67
CA ASN A 116 -3.34 -32.67 -9.58
C ASN A 116 -2.81 -32.34 -11.00
N LEU A 117 -1.78 -33.06 -11.45
CA LEU A 117 -1.33 -33.01 -12.83
C LEU A 117 -2.28 -33.83 -13.73
N ASP A 118 -2.42 -33.39 -14.97
CA ASP A 118 -3.17 -34.12 -15.99
C ASP A 118 -2.34 -35.30 -16.49
N VAL A 119 -2.84 -36.52 -16.24
CA VAL A 119 -2.17 -37.78 -16.62
C VAL A 119 -2.00 -37.97 -18.13
N ALA A 120 -2.72 -37.21 -18.95
CA ALA A 120 -2.57 -37.23 -20.40
C ALA A 120 -1.47 -36.27 -20.91
N LYS A 121 -0.88 -35.47 -20.02
CA LYS A 121 0.08 -34.42 -20.38
C LYS A 121 1.48 -34.75 -19.91
N GLU A 122 2.44 -34.32 -20.72
CA GLU A 122 3.86 -34.39 -20.41
C GLU A 122 4.31 -33.07 -19.80
N TYR A 123 5.16 -33.16 -18.76
CA TYR A 123 5.69 -32.02 -18.03
C TYR A 123 7.20 -32.01 -18.12
N THR A 124 7.78 -30.84 -18.38
CA THR A 124 9.23 -30.63 -18.37
C THR A 124 9.64 -29.82 -17.16
N LEU A 125 10.42 -30.41 -16.24
CA LEU A 125 10.95 -29.74 -15.05
C LEU A 125 12.40 -29.37 -15.32
N THR A 126 12.73 -28.08 -15.28
CA THR A 126 14.09 -27.54 -15.41
C THR A 126 14.52 -26.93 -14.09
N ILE A 127 15.66 -27.38 -13.57
CA ILE A 127 16.13 -27.08 -12.21
C ILE A 127 17.45 -26.33 -12.26
N PHE A 128 17.53 -25.28 -11.44
CA PHE A 128 18.74 -24.51 -11.18
C PHE A 128 19.00 -24.48 -9.67
N ALA A 129 20.27 -24.52 -9.29
CA ALA A 129 20.71 -24.22 -7.93
C ALA A 129 22.11 -23.60 -7.99
N SER A 130 22.41 -22.72 -7.03
CA SER A 130 23.73 -22.10 -6.90
C SER A 130 24.13 -21.98 -5.44
N ARG A 131 25.40 -22.27 -5.16
CA ARG A 131 26.03 -22.08 -3.86
C ARG A 131 27.45 -21.59 -4.04
N LEU A 132 27.78 -20.43 -3.47
CA LEU A 132 29.16 -19.95 -3.40
C LEU A 132 29.95 -20.83 -2.43
N ALA A 133 30.91 -21.59 -2.97
CA ALA A 133 31.70 -22.59 -2.25
C ALA A 133 33.00 -22.92 -3.01
N THR A 134 33.91 -23.64 -2.36
CA THR A 134 35.18 -24.11 -2.95
C THR A 134 35.21 -25.61 -3.21
N ASP A 135 34.33 -26.35 -2.56
CA ASP A 135 34.11 -27.79 -2.65
C ASP A 135 32.99 -28.13 -3.66
N ASN A 136 33.00 -29.33 -4.24
CA ASN A 136 31.96 -29.83 -5.12
C ASN A 136 30.75 -30.29 -4.30
N ARG A 137 29.59 -29.68 -4.58
CA ARG A 137 28.33 -29.95 -3.88
C ARG A 137 27.28 -30.58 -4.79
N GLU A 138 27.73 -31.42 -5.72
CA GLU A 138 26.86 -32.14 -6.65
C GLU A 138 25.61 -32.67 -5.95
N THR A 139 24.46 -32.32 -6.49
CA THR A 139 23.14 -32.76 -6.04
C THR A 139 22.62 -33.76 -7.05
N GLU A 140 22.15 -34.91 -6.56
CA GLU A 140 21.37 -35.86 -7.33
C GLU A 140 19.89 -35.46 -7.24
N TYR A 141 19.22 -35.44 -8.39
CA TYR A 141 17.79 -35.23 -8.53
C TYR A 141 17.18 -36.48 -9.16
N VAL A 142 16.13 -37.02 -8.56
CA VAL A 142 15.40 -38.18 -9.04
C VAL A 142 13.95 -37.78 -9.26
N LEU A 143 13.49 -37.74 -10.51
CA LEU A 143 12.08 -37.48 -10.83
C LEU A 143 11.36 -38.81 -11.01
N SER A 144 10.23 -38.97 -10.32
CA SER A 144 9.35 -40.14 -10.40
C SER A 144 7.94 -39.74 -10.82
N GLY A 145 7.40 -40.47 -11.80
CA GLY A 145 6.06 -40.33 -12.36
C GLY A 145 5.63 -41.67 -12.95
N VAL A 146 5.28 -41.72 -14.25
CA VAL A 146 5.10 -43.01 -14.96
C VAL A 146 6.39 -43.84 -15.06
N SER A 147 7.54 -43.20 -14.92
CA SER A 147 8.87 -43.80 -14.92
C SER A 147 9.76 -43.06 -13.91
N VAL A 148 11.03 -43.44 -13.82
CA VAL A 148 12.00 -42.79 -12.94
C VAL A 148 13.19 -42.36 -13.78
N ASP A 149 13.65 -41.13 -13.60
CA ASP A 149 14.84 -40.56 -14.24
C ASP A 149 15.73 -39.86 -13.22
N THR A 150 17.02 -39.74 -13.51
CA THR A 150 18.02 -39.20 -12.58
C THR A 150 18.98 -38.25 -13.28
N ALA A 151 19.20 -37.08 -12.69
CA ALA A 151 20.14 -36.08 -13.18
C ALA A 151 20.98 -35.50 -12.04
N TYR A 152 22.11 -34.89 -12.41
CA TYR A 152 23.09 -34.38 -11.46
C TYR A 152 23.44 -32.93 -11.79
N LEU A 153 23.41 -32.03 -10.79
CA LEU A 153 23.85 -30.65 -10.93
C LEU A 153 24.86 -30.33 -9.83
N ASN A 154 26.00 -29.75 -10.21
CA ASN A 154 26.90 -29.13 -9.23
C ASN A 154 26.50 -27.65 -9.04
N PRO A 155 25.93 -27.26 -7.88
CA PRO A 155 25.54 -25.89 -7.60
C PRO A 155 26.74 -24.99 -7.26
N THR A 156 27.94 -25.54 -7.02
CA THR A 156 29.11 -24.76 -6.62
C THR A 156 29.46 -23.69 -7.65
N ASN A 157 29.30 -22.43 -7.26
CA ASN A 157 29.49 -21.23 -8.09
C ASN A 157 28.74 -21.30 -9.44
N ASN A 158 27.62 -22.02 -9.49
CA ASN A 158 26.88 -22.20 -10.72
C ASN A 158 26.20 -20.89 -11.13
N THR A 159 26.33 -20.53 -12.40
CA THR A 159 25.73 -19.33 -13.00
C THR A 159 24.90 -19.63 -14.24
N VAL A 160 24.96 -20.86 -14.78
CA VAL A 160 24.39 -21.15 -16.10
C VAL A 160 23.87 -22.57 -16.26
N ASN A 161 24.40 -23.55 -15.53
CA ASN A 161 24.02 -24.95 -15.75
C ASN A 161 22.67 -25.24 -15.10
N MET A 162 21.84 -26.01 -15.81
CA MET A 162 20.56 -26.53 -15.34
C MET A 162 20.48 -28.01 -15.67
N VAL A 163 19.60 -28.73 -14.98
CA VAL A 163 19.17 -30.09 -15.36
C VAL A 163 17.70 -30.08 -15.71
N SER A 164 17.30 -30.90 -16.67
CA SER A 164 15.91 -30.99 -17.12
C SER A 164 15.44 -32.43 -17.16
N PHE A 165 14.18 -32.62 -16.78
CA PHE A 165 13.46 -33.88 -16.90
C PHE A 165 12.20 -33.65 -17.73
N THR A 166 11.78 -34.64 -18.50
CA THR A 166 10.50 -34.63 -19.21
C THR A 166 9.75 -35.91 -18.89
N MET A 167 8.56 -35.81 -18.29
CA MET A 167 7.86 -36.96 -17.71
C MET A 167 6.35 -36.76 -17.66
N TYR A 168 5.60 -37.85 -17.86
CA TYR A 168 4.18 -37.91 -17.52
C TYR A 168 4.02 -38.21 -16.03
N PRO A 169 3.06 -37.59 -15.32
CA PRO A 169 2.78 -37.91 -13.93
C PRO A 169 2.31 -39.36 -13.79
N ASP A 170 2.40 -39.92 -12.59
CA ASP A 170 1.90 -41.26 -12.31
C ASP A 170 0.36 -41.39 -12.51
N ALA A 171 -0.19 -42.58 -12.26
CA ALA A 171 -1.63 -42.83 -12.44
C ALA A 171 -2.54 -41.99 -11.52
N ASN A 172 -1.99 -41.35 -10.48
CA ASN A 172 -2.71 -40.47 -9.56
C ASN A 172 -2.53 -38.99 -9.93
N GLY A 173 -1.83 -38.68 -11.02
CA GLY A 173 -1.54 -37.29 -11.40
C GLY A 173 -0.46 -36.67 -10.53
N VAL A 174 0.54 -37.46 -10.11
CA VAL A 174 1.64 -37.01 -9.23
C VAL A 174 3.00 -37.09 -9.91
N LEU A 175 3.84 -36.07 -9.68
CA LEU A 175 5.28 -36.11 -9.91
C LEU A 175 6.03 -35.88 -8.58
N ASN A 176 6.96 -36.77 -8.26
CA ASN A 176 7.80 -36.67 -7.06
C ASN A 176 9.26 -36.40 -7.47
N LEU A 177 9.82 -35.28 -7.01
CA LEU A 177 11.22 -34.94 -7.19
C LEU A 177 11.95 -35.13 -5.86
N SER A 178 12.78 -36.17 -5.79
CA SER A 178 13.63 -36.47 -4.64
C SER A 178 15.06 -36.00 -4.86
N LEU A 179 15.71 -35.54 -3.79
CA LEU A 179 17.05 -34.98 -3.82
C LEU A 179 17.94 -35.64 -2.77
N THR A 180 19.21 -35.83 -3.11
CA THR A 180 20.28 -36.22 -2.18
C THR A 180 21.64 -35.73 -2.65
N ALA A 181 22.71 -35.97 -1.90
CA ALA A 181 24.07 -35.68 -2.34
C ALA A 181 24.45 -36.59 -3.53
N GLY A 182 24.93 -35.99 -4.61
CA GLY A 182 25.39 -36.69 -5.80
C GLY A 182 26.69 -37.47 -5.56
N PRO A 183 27.02 -38.43 -6.45
CA PRO A 183 28.18 -39.30 -6.31
C PRO A 183 29.53 -38.56 -6.37
N ASN A 184 29.60 -37.38 -7.01
CA ASN A 184 30.81 -36.55 -7.06
C ASN A 184 30.85 -35.46 -5.97
N ASN A 185 29.88 -35.44 -5.05
CA ASN A 185 29.86 -34.49 -3.93
C ASN A 185 31.04 -34.78 -2.98
N ASP A 186 31.94 -33.81 -2.82
CA ASP A 186 33.13 -33.92 -1.95
C ASP A 186 33.01 -33.06 -0.69
N ASN A 187 31.84 -32.45 -0.46
CA ASN A 187 31.56 -31.72 0.76
C ASN A 187 31.49 -32.67 1.96
N ALA A 188 32.16 -32.31 3.06
CA ALA A 188 32.22 -33.13 4.26
C ALA A 188 30.86 -33.43 4.92
N ASN A 189 29.85 -32.57 4.72
CA ASN A 189 28.49 -32.79 5.24
C ASN A 189 27.54 -33.38 4.18
N GLY A 190 28.00 -33.55 2.93
CA GLY A 190 27.16 -33.97 1.80
C GLY A 190 25.98 -33.04 1.57
N PHE A 191 26.21 -31.72 1.51
CA PHE A 191 25.13 -30.78 1.24
C PHE A 191 24.59 -30.92 -0.19
N TYR A 192 23.26 -30.86 -0.34
CA TYR A 192 22.55 -30.83 -1.63
C TYR A 192 21.52 -29.71 -1.66
N TYR A 193 21.11 -29.25 -2.85
CA TYR A 193 20.43 -27.95 -3.02
C TYR A 193 19.29 -27.95 -4.05
N LEU A 194 18.29 -27.10 -3.81
CA LEU A 194 17.23 -26.75 -4.76
C LEU A 194 17.00 -25.24 -4.69
N GLY A 195 17.29 -24.51 -5.78
CA GLY A 195 17.17 -23.04 -5.83
C GLY A 195 15.93 -22.59 -6.58
N ALA A 196 15.90 -22.84 -7.88
CA ALA A 196 14.79 -22.48 -8.76
C ALA A 196 14.34 -23.67 -9.61
N LEU A 197 13.04 -23.74 -9.88
CA LEU A 197 12.45 -24.75 -10.75
C LEU A 197 11.48 -24.09 -11.73
N GLN A 198 11.56 -24.47 -13.00
CA GLN A 198 10.58 -24.13 -14.03
C GLN A 198 9.90 -25.41 -14.53
N MET A 199 8.58 -25.49 -14.42
CA MET A 199 7.76 -26.57 -14.95
C MET A 199 7.02 -26.09 -16.20
N GLU A 200 7.20 -26.76 -17.33
CA GLU A 200 6.53 -26.42 -18.59
C GLU A 200 5.60 -27.56 -19.05
N TYR A 201 4.41 -27.21 -19.56
CA TYR A 201 3.45 -28.18 -20.09
C TYR A 201 2.52 -27.54 -21.13
N ALA A 202 1.92 -28.36 -21.98
CA ALA A 202 0.89 -27.91 -22.92
C ALA A 202 -0.45 -27.72 -22.21
N SER A 203 -1.10 -26.58 -22.44
CA SER A 203 -2.37 -26.22 -21.81
C SER A 203 -3.41 -25.83 -22.85
N ASP A 204 -4.65 -26.21 -22.56
CA ASP A 204 -5.83 -25.85 -23.34
C ASP A 204 -6.68 -24.81 -22.60
N SER A 205 -6.15 -24.27 -21.48
CA SER A 205 -6.82 -23.27 -20.67
C SER A 205 -7.04 -21.99 -21.48
N VAL A 206 -8.28 -21.51 -21.48
CA VAL A 206 -8.60 -20.16 -21.94
C VAL A 206 -8.78 -19.30 -20.72
N TYR A 207 -7.95 -18.28 -20.61
CA TYR A 207 -8.05 -17.32 -19.54
C TYR A 207 -8.95 -16.14 -19.93
N PRO A 208 -9.82 -15.66 -19.03
CA PRO A 208 -10.59 -14.46 -19.30
C PRO A 208 -9.63 -13.28 -19.48
N GLN A 209 -9.77 -12.60 -20.62
CA GLN A 209 -9.02 -11.41 -20.96
C GLN A 209 -9.76 -10.18 -20.45
N GLU A 210 -9.02 -9.28 -19.82
CA GLU A 210 -9.51 -8.07 -19.19
C GLU A 210 -8.41 -7.00 -19.26
N LEU A 211 -8.83 -5.78 -19.58
CA LEU A 211 -8.01 -4.59 -19.55
C LEU A 211 -8.89 -3.44 -19.05
N GLU A 212 -8.55 -2.89 -17.89
CA GLU A 212 -9.26 -1.78 -17.24
C GLU A 212 -8.22 -0.88 -16.55
N VAL A 213 -8.22 0.42 -16.84
CA VAL A 213 -7.43 1.44 -16.16
C VAL A 213 -8.10 1.73 -14.81
N LEU A 214 -7.36 1.56 -13.72
CA LEU A 214 -7.85 1.77 -12.35
C LEU A 214 -7.37 3.11 -11.77
N SER A 215 -6.20 3.60 -12.18
CA SER A 215 -5.68 4.93 -11.82
C SER A 215 -4.68 5.39 -12.90
N PRO A 216 -4.72 6.66 -13.35
CA PRO A 216 -5.73 7.64 -12.99
C PRO A 216 -7.09 7.22 -13.55
N ASN A 217 -8.18 7.51 -12.83
CA ASN A 217 -9.52 7.24 -13.30
C ASN A 217 -10.46 8.47 -13.18
N GLY A 218 -9.92 9.61 -12.74
CA GLY A 218 -10.67 10.84 -12.63
C GLY A 218 -10.35 11.65 -11.37
N GLY A 219 -10.23 12.96 -11.53
CA GLY A 219 -10.10 13.92 -10.44
C GLY A 219 -8.71 13.97 -9.79
N GLU A 220 -7.74 13.19 -10.29
CA GLU A 220 -6.37 13.28 -9.81
C GLU A 220 -5.70 14.60 -10.19
N TYR A 221 -4.72 15.03 -9.39
CA TYR A 221 -3.95 16.25 -9.61
C TYR A 221 -2.44 15.99 -9.51
N TRP A 222 -1.76 16.07 -10.64
CA TRP A 222 -0.37 15.64 -10.74
C TRP A 222 0.57 16.79 -11.14
N GLN A 223 1.63 16.98 -10.36
CA GLN A 223 2.65 18.00 -10.63
C GLN A 223 3.62 17.48 -11.69
N VAL A 224 4.02 18.37 -12.61
CA VAL A 224 5.08 18.10 -13.59
C VAL A 224 6.33 17.54 -12.91
N GLY A 225 6.89 16.48 -13.49
CA GLY A 225 8.14 15.85 -13.04
C GLY A 225 7.99 14.91 -11.84
N ARG A 226 6.79 14.78 -11.25
CA ARG A 226 6.51 13.73 -10.27
C ARG A 226 6.42 12.36 -10.94
N THR A 227 6.71 11.32 -10.18
CA THR A 227 6.45 9.93 -10.61
C THR A 227 5.20 9.45 -9.92
N VAL A 228 4.24 8.97 -10.70
CA VAL A 228 2.95 8.43 -10.25
C VAL A 228 2.72 7.07 -10.89
N ASP A 229 1.94 6.22 -10.26
CA ASP A 229 1.69 4.88 -10.77
C ASP A 229 0.40 4.85 -11.58
N ILE A 230 0.50 4.35 -12.82
CA ILE A 230 -0.67 3.94 -13.61
C ILE A 230 -1.01 2.53 -13.19
N THR A 231 -2.17 2.32 -12.58
CA THR A 231 -2.64 1.01 -12.18
C THR A 231 -3.73 0.53 -13.11
N MET A 232 -3.73 -0.77 -13.40
CA MET A 232 -4.67 -1.40 -14.31
C MET A 232 -4.94 -2.84 -13.90
N ARG A 233 -6.16 -3.29 -14.18
CA ARG A 233 -6.48 -4.70 -14.21
C ARG A 233 -6.17 -5.20 -15.61
N ASN A 234 -5.06 -5.92 -15.75
CA ASN A 234 -4.57 -6.42 -17.03
C ASN A 234 -4.33 -7.93 -16.94
N THR A 235 -5.15 -8.70 -17.64
CA THR A 235 -5.01 -10.15 -17.74
C THR A 235 -4.62 -10.60 -19.16
N LEU A 236 -4.14 -9.66 -19.97
CA LEU A 236 -3.78 -9.91 -21.36
C LEU A 236 -2.44 -10.63 -21.46
N GLN A 237 -2.38 -11.59 -22.39
CA GLN A 237 -1.18 -12.35 -22.79
C GLN A 237 -0.34 -11.61 -23.86
N GLU A 238 -0.55 -10.31 -24.01
CA GLU A 238 0.06 -9.48 -25.04
C GLU A 238 0.49 -8.14 -24.46
N ASN A 239 1.40 -7.46 -25.15
CA ASN A 239 1.87 -6.15 -24.73
C ASN A 239 0.73 -5.13 -24.79
N VAL A 240 0.76 -4.20 -23.83
CA VAL A 240 -0.19 -3.09 -23.74
C VAL A 240 0.57 -1.78 -23.93
N VAL A 241 0.09 -0.93 -24.84
CA VAL A 241 0.60 0.43 -25.03
C VAL A 241 -0.14 1.36 -24.09
N LEU A 242 0.61 2.05 -23.23
CA LEU A 242 0.10 3.12 -22.39
C LEU A 242 0.29 4.45 -23.11
N SER A 243 -0.75 5.27 -23.15
CA SER A 243 -0.73 6.60 -23.74
C SER A 243 -1.48 7.58 -22.85
N TYR A 244 -1.17 8.87 -22.98
CA TYR A 244 -1.97 9.93 -22.37
C TYR A 244 -2.34 10.99 -23.41
N SER A 245 -3.45 11.68 -23.16
CA SER A 245 -3.88 12.88 -23.86
C SER A 245 -3.87 14.05 -22.89
N TYR A 246 -3.59 15.26 -23.38
CA TYR A 246 -3.70 16.52 -22.62
C TYR A 246 -4.87 17.40 -23.11
N ASP A 247 -5.66 16.93 -24.07
CA ASP A 247 -6.71 17.69 -24.73
C ASP A 247 -8.03 16.89 -24.87
N GLY A 248 -8.32 16.06 -23.86
CA GLY A 248 -9.58 15.31 -23.76
C GLY A 248 -9.70 14.18 -24.79
N GLY A 249 -8.59 13.55 -25.15
CA GLY A 249 -8.55 12.40 -26.07
C GLY A 249 -8.41 12.76 -27.55
N VAL A 250 -8.15 14.04 -27.89
CA VAL A 250 -7.99 14.47 -29.30
C VAL A 250 -6.62 14.09 -29.84
N ASN A 251 -5.55 14.38 -29.10
CA ASN A 251 -4.18 13.99 -29.41
C ASN A 251 -3.63 13.08 -28.30
N TRP A 252 -2.91 12.03 -28.71
CA TRP A 252 -2.35 11.03 -27.83
C TRP A 252 -0.82 10.99 -27.94
N SER A 253 -0.16 10.95 -26.78
CA SER A 253 1.28 10.72 -26.65
C SER A 253 1.52 9.39 -25.96
N THR A 254 2.36 8.55 -26.55
CA THR A 254 2.74 7.26 -25.95
C THR A 254 3.59 7.51 -24.70
N ILE A 255 3.20 6.85 -23.60
CA ILE A 255 3.96 6.76 -22.37
C ILE A 255 5.00 5.65 -22.51
N ASP A 256 4.54 4.41 -22.71
CA ASP A 256 5.38 3.23 -22.87
C ASP A 256 4.61 2.03 -23.45
N THR A 257 5.29 0.92 -23.71
CA THR A 257 4.70 -0.39 -23.99
C THR A 257 5.06 -1.36 -22.86
N VAL A 258 4.07 -1.78 -22.10
CA VAL A 258 4.24 -2.68 -20.96
C VAL A 258 4.03 -4.14 -21.37
N ALA A 259 4.68 -5.02 -20.64
CA ALA A 259 4.60 -6.47 -20.84
C ALA A 259 3.19 -7.00 -20.48
N PRO A 260 2.83 -8.21 -20.94
CA PRO A 260 1.61 -8.91 -20.51
C PRO A 260 1.47 -8.89 -18.97
N PHE A 261 0.23 -8.84 -18.46
CA PHE A 261 -0.08 -8.87 -17.02
C PHE A 261 0.48 -7.73 -16.16
N THR A 262 1.05 -6.69 -16.78
CA THR A 262 1.50 -5.52 -16.03
C THR A 262 0.29 -4.88 -15.35
N ALA A 263 0.25 -4.92 -14.02
CA ALA A 263 -0.82 -4.31 -13.22
C ALA A 263 -0.51 -2.87 -12.79
N GLU A 264 0.76 -2.47 -12.87
CA GLU A 264 1.23 -1.16 -12.42
C GLU A 264 2.42 -0.69 -13.24
N TYR A 265 2.45 0.60 -13.56
CA TYR A 265 3.54 1.24 -14.30
C TYR A 265 3.87 2.62 -13.73
N ALA A 266 5.11 2.81 -13.29
CA ALA A 266 5.59 4.09 -12.77
C ALA A 266 5.83 5.09 -13.92
N TRP A 267 5.00 6.13 -13.98
CA TRP A 267 5.02 7.18 -14.99
C TRP A 267 5.58 8.49 -14.45
N MET A 268 6.58 9.06 -15.14
CA MET A 268 7.04 10.43 -14.90
C MET A 268 6.15 11.44 -15.63
N VAL A 269 5.43 12.26 -14.86
CA VAL A 269 4.47 13.24 -15.36
C VAL A 269 5.18 14.27 -16.26
N PRO A 270 4.80 14.39 -17.55
CA PRO A 270 5.46 15.27 -18.50
C PRO A 270 5.10 16.74 -18.26
N ASN A 271 5.93 17.65 -18.78
CA ASN A 271 5.66 19.09 -18.74
C ASN A 271 4.66 19.52 -19.81
N THR A 272 3.42 19.04 -19.68
CA THR A 272 2.27 19.43 -20.51
C THR A 272 1.06 19.74 -19.62
N PRO A 273 1.06 20.88 -18.89
CA PRO A 273 -0.02 21.22 -17.98
C PRO A 273 -1.38 21.32 -18.69
N SER A 274 -2.39 20.65 -18.15
CA SER A 274 -3.76 20.65 -18.67
C SER A 274 -4.73 20.05 -17.66
N GLN A 275 -5.97 20.55 -17.64
CA GLN A 275 -7.10 20.01 -16.88
C GLN A 275 -7.89 18.94 -17.66
N GLN A 276 -7.47 18.65 -18.88
CA GLN A 276 -8.17 17.75 -19.80
C GLN A 276 -7.36 16.47 -20.05
N CYS A 277 -6.64 15.98 -19.04
CA CYS A 277 -5.81 14.81 -19.20
C CYS A 277 -6.62 13.51 -19.09
N VAL A 278 -6.26 12.52 -19.92
CA VAL A 278 -6.85 11.17 -19.96
C VAL A 278 -5.71 10.16 -20.18
N VAL A 279 -5.75 9.01 -19.51
CA VAL A 279 -4.83 7.89 -19.76
C VAL A 279 -5.57 6.78 -20.51
N LYS A 280 -4.87 6.11 -21.42
CA LYS A 280 -5.36 4.96 -22.18
C LYS A 280 -4.39 3.80 -22.08
N ALA A 281 -4.93 2.61 -21.87
CA ALA A 281 -4.25 1.34 -22.06
C ALA A 281 -4.83 0.64 -23.30
N GLU A 282 -3.99 0.27 -24.27
CA GLU A 282 -4.43 -0.31 -25.54
C GLU A 282 -3.54 -1.47 -25.97
N SER A 283 -4.16 -2.60 -26.33
CA SER A 283 -3.52 -3.74 -26.95
C SER A 283 -4.10 -3.97 -28.36
N VAL A 284 -3.71 -5.07 -29.02
CA VAL A 284 -4.30 -5.43 -30.32
C VAL A 284 -5.75 -5.94 -30.19
N SER A 285 -6.13 -6.42 -29.01
CA SER A 285 -7.45 -7.05 -28.75
C SER A 285 -8.38 -6.22 -27.88
N MET A 286 -7.87 -5.38 -26.99
CA MET A 286 -8.65 -4.61 -26.03
C MET A 286 -8.08 -3.20 -25.85
N ASN A 287 -8.91 -2.26 -25.42
CA ASN A 287 -8.49 -0.93 -24.99
C ASN A 287 -9.40 -0.46 -23.87
N ASP A 288 -8.86 0.40 -23.02
CA ASP A 288 -9.59 1.07 -21.97
C ASP A 288 -8.97 2.45 -21.68
N GLU A 289 -9.80 3.40 -21.28
CA GLU A 289 -9.42 4.78 -20.95
C GLU A 289 -9.90 5.13 -19.54
N SER A 290 -9.19 6.04 -18.87
CA SER A 290 -9.66 6.60 -17.60
C SER A 290 -11.07 7.22 -17.75
N ASP A 291 -11.98 6.90 -16.83
CA ASP A 291 -13.40 7.25 -16.89
C ASP A 291 -13.66 8.76 -16.91
N HIS A 292 -12.81 9.54 -16.21
CA HIS A 292 -12.90 10.99 -16.16
C HIS A 292 -11.54 11.66 -16.34
N LEU A 293 -11.56 12.99 -16.46
CA LEU A 293 -10.37 13.81 -16.63
C LEU A 293 -9.57 13.90 -15.33
N PHE A 294 -8.24 13.99 -15.46
CA PHE A 294 -7.33 14.40 -14.40
C PHE A 294 -6.53 15.66 -14.82
N GLU A 295 -5.87 16.29 -13.86
CA GLU A 295 -5.09 17.51 -14.07
C GLU A 295 -3.59 17.25 -13.98
N ILE A 296 -2.84 17.80 -14.94
CA ILE A 296 -1.40 18.01 -14.84
C ILE A 296 -1.14 19.50 -14.62
N ALA A 297 -0.35 19.85 -13.61
CA ALA A 297 -0.05 21.24 -13.28
C ALA A 297 1.44 21.50 -13.06
N ASP A 298 1.91 22.67 -13.49
CA ASP A 298 3.25 23.17 -13.18
C ASP A 298 3.17 24.07 -11.94
N THR A 299 3.09 23.44 -10.77
CA THR A 299 3.13 24.09 -9.46
C THR A 299 4.12 23.40 -8.54
N GLN A 300 4.59 24.12 -7.51
CA GLN A 300 5.45 23.60 -6.44
C GLN A 300 4.71 23.52 -5.09
N ASP A 301 3.39 23.70 -5.10
CA ASP A 301 2.57 23.64 -3.88
C ASP A 301 2.71 22.28 -3.19
N THR A 302 2.66 22.30 -1.86
CA THR A 302 2.71 21.10 -1.04
C THR A 302 1.75 21.19 0.12
N CYS A 303 0.97 20.12 0.36
CA CYS A 303 0.26 19.89 1.60
C CYS A 303 1.04 18.89 2.43
N ARG A 304 1.60 19.35 3.54
CA ARG A 304 2.43 18.49 4.39
C ARG A 304 1.66 18.04 5.63
N ILE A 305 1.58 16.74 5.84
CA ILE A 305 1.03 16.12 7.05
C ILE A 305 2.17 15.40 7.75
N VAL A 306 2.38 15.68 9.04
CA VAL A 306 3.44 15.02 9.81
C VAL A 306 2.83 14.07 10.84
N VAL A 307 3.24 12.81 10.82
CA VAL A 307 2.87 11.83 11.83
C VAL A 307 4.00 11.71 12.86
N ILE A 308 3.69 11.95 14.12
CA ILE A 308 4.56 11.67 15.26
C ILE A 308 3.94 10.57 16.11
N GLY A 309 4.74 9.71 16.72
CA GLY A 309 4.17 8.58 17.44
C GLY A 309 5.15 7.49 17.82
N SER A 310 4.58 6.33 18.12
CA SER A 310 5.30 5.14 18.57
C SER A 310 5.33 4.03 17.51
N SER A 311 5.44 2.77 17.94
CA SER A 311 5.66 1.59 17.10
C SER A 311 4.56 1.36 16.07
N THR A 312 3.28 1.54 16.41
CA THR A 312 2.19 1.36 15.43
C THR A 312 2.31 2.36 14.27
N ALA A 313 2.52 3.65 14.52
CA ALA A 313 2.76 4.62 13.44
C ALA A 313 4.07 4.35 12.70
N ALA A 314 5.11 3.84 13.37
CA ALA A 314 6.36 3.44 12.72
C ALA A 314 6.20 2.21 11.80
N GLY A 315 5.11 1.44 11.97
CA GLY A 315 4.76 0.28 11.14
C GLY A 315 4.98 -1.09 11.79
N ALA A 316 5.21 -1.14 13.11
CA ALA A 316 5.37 -2.42 13.81
C ALA A 316 4.06 -3.22 13.81
N GLY A 317 4.19 -4.51 13.51
CA GLY A 317 3.08 -5.46 13.41
C GLY A 317 2.59 -5.71 11.98
N ALA A 318 2.75 -4.73 11.08
CA ALA A 318 2.59 -4.93 9.66
C ALA A 318 3.69 -5.84 9.08
N SER A 319 3.36 -6.63 8.06
CA SER A 319 4.28 -7.54 7.35
C SER A 319 5.35 -6.78 6.55
N THR A 320 4.97 -5.64 5.99
CA THR A 320 5.83 -4.72 5.24
C THR A 320 5.47 -3.28 5.58
N GLN A 321 6.34 -2.35 5.21
CA GLN A 321 6.12 -0.93 5.45
C GLN A 321 4.85 -0.41 4.76
N ASP A 322 4.59 -0.81 3.52
CA ASP A 322 3.41 -0.36 2.75
C ASP A 322 2.10 -0.93 3.31
N SER A 323 2.18 -2.01 4.10
CA SER A 323 1.03 -2.53 4.84
C SER A 323 0.68 -1.72 6.08
N ALA A 324 1.56 -0.84 6.56
CA ALA A 324 1.30 -0.01 7.73
C ALA A 324 0.47 1.23 7.40
N TRP A 325 -0.43 1.59 8.31
CA TRP A 325 -1.46 2.62 8.10
C TRP A 325 -0.93 3.96 7.59
N VAL A 326 0.23 4.44 8.09
CA VAL A 326 0.82 5.72 7.66
C VAL A 326 1.24 5.67 6.20
N TYR A 327 1.79 4.54 5.75
CA TYR A 327 2.28 4.37 4.38
C TYR A 327 1.13 4.12 3.41
N ARG A 328 0.07 3.43 3.84
CA ARG A 328 -1.21 3.36 3.10
C ARG A 328 -1.79 4.77 2.90
N TYR A 329 -1.86 5.56 3.97
CA TYR A 329 -2.37 6.94 3.92
C TYR A 329 -1.52 7.82 2.99
N LYS A 330 -0.20 7.75 3.13
CA LYS A 330 0.75 8.43 2.25
C LYS A 330 0.55 8.08 0.78
N HIS A 331 0.47 6.78 0.46
CA HIS A 331 0.36 6.31 -0.91
C HIS A 331 -0.98 6.74 -1.53
N GLU A 332 -2.09 6.59 -0.81
CA GLU A 332 -3.42 6.97 -1.33
C GLU A 332 -3.50 8.47 -1.64
N LEU A 333 -3.07 9.33 -0.69
CA LEU A 333 -3.10 10.77 -0.91
C LEU A 333 -2.21 11.19 -2.07
N TYR A 334 -0.99 10.65 -2.15
CA TYR A 334 -0.05 11.00 -3.20
C TYR A 334 -0.53 10.56 -4.59
N ARG A 335 -1.16 9.38 -4.69
CA ARG A 335 -1.76 8.88 -5.92
C ARG A 335 -2.88 9.80 -6.40
N ARG A 336 -3.74 10.28 -5.49
CA ARG A 336 -4.82 11.23 -5.80
C ARG A 336 -4.26 12.61 -6.16
N ASP A 337 -3.32 13.13 -5.38
CA ASP A 337 -2.75 14.45 -5.61
C ASP A 337 -1.30 14.51 -5.12
N THR A 338 -0.39 14.72 -6.06
CA THR A 338 1.06 14.70 -5.80
C THR A 338 1.56 15.90 -4.96
N ARG A 339 0.69 16.88 -4.68
CA ARG A 339 0.99 17.95 -3.71
C ARG A 339 1.02 17.42 -2.29
N TYR A 340 0.38 16.29 -1.99
CA TYR A 340 0.41 15.71 -0.64
C TYR A 340 1.77 15.11 -0.30
N GLU A 341 2.27 15.46 0.88
CA GLU A 341 3.49 14.91 1.46
C GLU A 341 3.22 14.48 2.90
N VAL A 342 3.12 13.16 3.12
CA VAL A 342 3.02 12.59 4.46
C VAL A 342 4.40 12.19 4.96
N LEU A 343 4.84 12.82 6.05
CA LEU A 343 6.13 12.55 6.69
C LEU A 343 5.93 11.81 8.01
N ASN A 344 6.64 10.69 8.19
CA ASN A 344 6.53 9.86 9.39
C ASN A 344 7.78 9.98 10.26
N LEU A 345 7.63 10.62 11.43
CA LEU A 345 8.69 10.77 12.41
C LEU A 345 8.57 9.76 13.57
N ALA A 346 7.56 8.89 13.57
CA ALA A 346 7.30 7.95 14.65
C ALA A 346 8.46 6.98 14.92
N VAL A 347 8.62 6.58 16.19
CA VAL A 347 9.69 5.67 16.63
C VAL A 347 9.15 4.69 17.67
N GLY A 348 9.43 3.40 17.47
CA GLY A 348 9.03 2.35 18.40
C GLY A 348 9.45 2.61 19.84
N GLY A 349 8.52 2.41 20.77
CA GLY A 349 8.76 2.56 22.21
C GLY A 349 8.52 3.96 22.76
N TYR A 350 8.12 4.93 21.93
CA TYR A 350 7.86 6.29 22.40
C TYR A 350 6.61 6.36 23.27
N ASN A 351 6.67 7.21 24.30
CA ASN A 351 5.56 7.65 25.14
C ASN A 351 5.40 9.18 24.99
N THR A 352 4.40 9.76 25.63
CA THR A 352 4.08 11.20 25.46
C THR A 352 5.26 12.13 25.73
N PHE A 353 6.12 11.83 26.71
CA PHE A 353 7.30 12.63 27.06
C PHE A 353 8.33 12.77 25.94
N LYS A 354 8.38 11.82 25.01
CA LYS A 354 9.27 11.89 23.86
C LYS A 354 8.85 12.99 22.88
N LEU A 355 7.56 13.31 22.85
CA LEU A 355 6.92 14.11 21.81
C LEU A 355 6.53 15.53 22.24
N ILE A 356 6.57 15.86 23.53
CA ILE A 356 6.28 17.23 24.03
C ILE A 356 7.27 18.28 23.49
N PRO A 357 6.92 19.59 23.51
CA PRO A 357 7.74 20.64 22.94
C PRO A 357 9.17 20.69 23.51
N THR A 358 10.14 21.00 22.65
CA THR A 358 11.54 21.12 23.05
C THR A 358 11.70 22.18 24.15
N GLY A 359 12.42 21.83 25.21
CA GLY A 359 12.63 22.70 26.36
C GLY A 359 11.57 22.58 27.45
N THR A 360 10.53 21.77 27.28
CA THR A 360 9.54 21.51 28.34
C THR A 360 10.21 20.85 29.55
N PRO A 361 10.05 21.38 30.78
CA PRO A 361 10.59 20.75 31.98
C PRO A 361 9.94 19.38 32.25
N ILE A 362 10.77 18.35 32.44
CA ILE A 362 10.29 17.01 32.83
C ILE A 362 10.05 16.97 34.34
N PRO A 363 8.88 16.51 34.83
CA PRO A 363 8.59 16.41 36.25
C PRO A 363 9.60 15.54 37.01
N SER A 364 9.86 15.90 38.28
CA SER A 364 10.73 15.11 39.15
C SER A 364 10.21 13.67 39.30
N GLY A 365 11.09 12.69 39.19
CA GLY A 365 10.75 11.26 39.25
C GLY A 365 10.37 10.62 37.91
N VAL A 366 10.24 11.41 36.82
CA VAL A 366 10.03 10.88 35.47
C VAL A 366 11.38 10.64 34.79
N ASN A 367 11.71 9.37 34.53
CA ASN A 367 12.93 8.98 33.80
C ASN A 367 12.69 8.90 32.29
N GLN A 368 12.30 10.03 31.68
CA GLN A 368 12.12 10.17 30.24
C GLN A 368 12.88 11.40 29.72
N THR A 369 13.12 11.42 28.42
CA THR A 369 13.73 12.55 27.73
C THR A 369 12.93 12.89 26.48
N ILE A 370 12.95 14.17 26.11
CA ILE A 370 12.37 14.67 24.86
C ILE A 370 13.30 14.30 23.71
N ASP A 371 12.76 13.76 22.62
CA ASP A 371 13.54 13.60 21.39
C ASP A 371 13.38 14.83 20.51
N VAL A 372 14.34 15.74 20.61
CA VAL A 372 14.32 17.03 19.89
C VAL A 372 14.34 16.90 18.37
N ASN A 373 14.63 15.73 17.81
CA ASN A 373 14.63 15.50 16.37
C ASN A 373 13.30 14.99 15.83
N ARG A 374 12.38 14.53 16.70
CA ARG A 374 11.14 13.83 16.29
C ARG A 374 9.92 14.17 17.16
N ASN A 375 10.04 15.15 18.04
CA ASN A 375 8.94 15.67 18.85
C ASN A 375 8.07 16.67 18.08
N ILE A 376 7.05 17.23 18.74
CA ILE A 376 6.15 18.22 18.14
C ILE A 376 6.89 19.46 17.63
N THR A 377 7.98 19.89 18.29
CA THR A 377 8.78 21.03 17.80
C THR A 377 9.47 20.69 16.48
N ALA A 378 10.04 19.49 16.35
CA ALA A 378 10.63 19.03 15.10
C ALA A 378 9.57 18.86 13.99
N ALA A 379 8.38 18.35 14.33
CA ALA A 379 7.27 18.23 13.39
C ALA A 379 6.82 19.61 12.87
N LEU A 380 6.61 20.58 13.76
CA LEU A 380 6.19 21.93 13.38
C LEU A 380 7.26 22.69 12.58
N ALA A 381 8.55 22.41 12.81
CA ALA A 381 9.64 22.96 12.01
C ALA A 381 9.62 22.52 10.53
N LEU A 382 8.86 21.46 10.21
CA LEU A 382 8.60 21.05 8.84
C LEU A 382 7.45 21.84 8.19
N HIS A 383 6.87 22.84 8.85
CA HIS A 383 5.73 23.63 8.34
C HIS A 383 4.54 22.77 7.86
N PRO A 384 4.03 21.83 8.67
CA PRO A 384 2.89 21.00 8.29
C PRO A 384 1.57 21.79 8.32
N SER A 385 0.61 21.36 7.51
CA SER A 385 -0.78 21.78 7.60
C SER A 385 -1.52 21.06 8.73
N ALA A 386 -1.15 19.81 9.01
CA ALA A 386 -1.62 19.06 10.18
C ALA A 386 -0.56 18.11 10.75
N VAL A 387 -0.72 17.82 12.04
CA VAL A 387 0.07 16.79 12.74
C VAL A 387 -0.87 15.72 13.28
N ILE A 388 -0.52 14.45 13.09
CA ILE A 388 -1.22 13.31 13.69
C ILE A 388 -0.33 12.70 14.78
N VAL A 389 -0.86 12.53 15.98
CA VAL A 389 -0.17 11.91 17.12
C VAL A 389 -0.72 10.52 17.39
N ASN A 390 0.12 9.49 17.23
CA ASN A 390 -0.27 8.10 17.52
C ASN A 390 0.64 7.45 18.58
N LEU A 391 0.16 7.43 19.82
CA LEU A 391 0.82 6.82 20.99
C LEU A 391 -0.06 5.70 21.58
N PRO A 392 0.15 4.43 21.18
CA PRO A 392 -0.79 3.34 21.45
C PRO A 392 -0.96 2.99 22.94
N SER A 393 0.14 2.71 23.64
CA SER A 393 0.07 2.03 24.95
C SER A 393 1.30 2.18 25.86
N ASN A 394 2.40 2.80 25.41
CA ASN A 394 3.65 2.79 26.17
C ASN A 394 3.57 3.60 27.46
N ASP A 395 2.82 4.71 27.49
CA ASP A 395 2.60 5.46 28.72
C ASP A 395 1.96 4.57 29.80
N ALA A 396 0.90 3.82 29.46
CA ALA A 396 0.30 2.82 30.34
C ALA A 396 1.29 1.69 30.69
N ALA A 397 2.09 1.22 29.73
CA ALA A 397 3.12 0.21 29.97
C ALA A 397 4.15 0.68 31.02
N ASN A 398 4.48 1.97 31.02
CA ASN A 398 5.39 2.66 31.92
C ASN A 398 4.72 3.20 33.20
N ASN A 399 3.41 2.95 33.40
CA ASN A 399 2.60 3.42 34.54
C ASN A 399 2.45 4.94 34.64
N TYR A 400 2.46 5.66 33.51
CA TYR A 400 2.08 7.07 33.48
C TYR A 400 0.55 7.20 33.41
N GLY A 401 -0.03 7.93 34.36
CA GLY A 401 -1.48 8.11 34.48
C GLY A 401 -2.08 8.96 33.36
N VAL A 402 -3.41 8.95 33.29
CA VAL A 402 -4.20 9.72 32.31
C VAL A 402 -3.97 11.23 32.43
N ASP A 403 -3.81 11.74 33.66
CA ASP A 403 -3.55 13.15 33.94
C ASP A 403 -2.26 13.65 33.26
N MET A 404 -1.19 12.86 33.37
CA MET A 404 0.12 13.15 32.81
C MET A 404 0.12 13.03 31.28
N GLN A 405 -0.56 12.02 30.73
CA GLN A 405 -0.72 11.85 29.29
C GLN A 405 -1.51 12.99 28.67
N MET A 406 -2.68 13.33 29.24
CA MET A 406 -3.53 14.41 28.75
C MET A 406 -2.85 15.78 28.85
N TYR A 407 -2.08 16.02 29.92
CA TYR A 407 -1.25 17.22 30.03
C TYR A 407 -0.21 17.30 28.90
N ASN A 408 0.48 16.20 28.59
CA ASN A 408 1.46 16.17 27.52
C ASN A 408 0.81 16.32 26.12
N PHE A 409 -0.36 15.73 25.90
CA PHE A 409 -1.14 15.97 24.66
C PHE A 409 -1.55 17.43 24.53
N ASP A 410 -2.00 18.07 25.61
CA ASP A 410 -2.37 19.48 25.62
C ASP A 410 -1.16 20.39 25.32
N LEU A 411 0.03 20.09 25.83
CA LEU A 411 1.26 20.80 25.46
C LEU A 411 1.58 20.71 23.95
N MET A 412 1.39 19.53 23.35
CA MET A 412 1.56 19.35 21.90
C MET A 412 0.48 20.11 21.12
N HIS A 413 -0.76 20.08 21.60
CA HIS A 413 -1.90 20.80 21.00
C HIS A 413 -1.66 22.30 21.03
N GLN A 414 -1.30 22.86 22.19
CA GLN A 414 -0.98 24.28 22.37
C GLN A 414 0.15 24.74 21.46
N ALA A 415 1.22 23.94 21.32
CA ALA A 415 2.32 24.25 20.41
C ALA A 415 1.86 24.30 18.94
N SER A 416 0.92 23.43 18.55
CA SER A 416 0.39 23.36 17.19
C SER A 416 -0.55 24.53 16.88
N VAL A 417 -1.53 24.80 17.74
CA VAL A 417 -2.49 25.89 17.53
C VAL A 417 -1.84 27.28 17.55
N GLN A 418 -0.75 27.46 18.32
CA GLN A 418 0.05 28.69 18.28
C GLN A 418 0.67 28.95 16.90
N GLN A 419 0.89 27.91 16.09
CA GLN A 419 1.38 28.02 14.72
C GLN A 419 0.26 27.90 13.68
N GLY A 420 -1.00 27.80 14.10
CA GLY A 420 -2.14 27.60 13.20
C GLY A 420 -2.19 26.21 12.56
N VAL A 421 -1.56 25.21 13.19
CA VAL A 421 -1.52 23.82 12.70
C VAL A 421 -2.55 22.98 13.46
N SER A 422 -3.38 22.24 12.73
CA SER A 422 -4.34 21.30 13.33
C SER A 422 -3.60 20.09 13.91
N LEU A 423 -3.94 19.70 15.14
CA LEU A 423 -3.40 18.50 15.78
C LEU A 423 -4.50 17.45 15.94
N TYR A 424 -4.32 16.30 15.31
CA TYR A 424 -5.17 15.13 15.49
C TYR A 424 -4.52 14.18 16.49
N VAL A 425 -5.28 13.71 17.47
CA VAL A 425 -4.80 12.80 18.51
C VAL A 425 -5.50 11.45 18.35
N CYS A 426 -4.74 10.42 17.99
CA CYS A 426 -5.26 9.07 18.02
C CYS A 426 -5.49 8.63 19.47
N THR A 427 -6.58 7.94 19.74
CA THR A 427 -6.78 7.28 21.03
C THR A 427 -5.66 6.26 21.30
N THR A 428 -5.59 5.79 22.53
CA THR A 428 -4.85 4.56 22.84
C THR A 428 -5.34 3.39 21.99
N GLN A 429 -4.56 2.32 21.93
CA GLN A 429 -4.90 1.06 21.26
C GLN A 429 -4.86 -0.08 22.28
N PRO A 430 -5.66 -1.14 22.10
CA PRO A 430 -5.64 -2.27 23.01
C PRO A 430 -4.25 -2.92 23.00
N ARG A 431 -3.79 -3.27 24.20
CA ARG A 431 -2.60 -4.08 24.44
C ARG A 431 -2.99 -5.12 25.46
N ASN A 432 -2.54 -6.35 25.26
CA ASN A 432 -2.91 -7.51 26.09
C ASN A 432 -2.15 -7.49 27.42
N PHE A 433 -2.37 -6.46 28.23
CA PHE A 433 -1.79 -6.36 29.56
C PHE A 433 -2.40 -7.41 30.49
N SER A 434 -1.55 -8.09 31.26
CA SER A 434 -2.01 -8.92 32.39
C SER A 434 -2.40 -8.09 33.62
N ASP A 435 -1.99 -6.82 33.68
CA ASP A 435 -2.27 -5.90 34.78
C ASP A 435 -3.52 -5.04 34.45
N PRO A 436 -4.66 -5.25 35.16
CA PRO A 436 -5.87 -4.49 34.93
C PRO A 436 -5.72 -2.98 35.14
N ALA A 437 -4.77 -2.54 35.98
CA ALA A 437 -4.54 -1.10 36.19
C ALA A 437 -4.01 -0.42 34.91
N LYS A 438 -3.20 -1.13 34.13
CA LYS A 438 -2.69 -0.60 32.84
C LYS A 438 -3.78 -0.56 31.78
N ILE A 439 -4.69 -1.53 31.78
CA ILE A 439 -5.88 -1.51 30.93
C ILE A 439 -6.72 -0.28 31.28
N GLN A 440 -6.96 -0.02 32.57
CA GLN A 440 -7.73 1.14 33.01
C GLN A 440 -7.09 2.46 32.58
N ILE A 441 -5.76 2.61 32.69
CA ILE A 441 -5.05 3.79 32.18
C ILE A 441 -5.33 4.01 30.68
N GLN A 442 -5.33 2.94 29.86
CA GLN A 442 -5.62 3.07 28.43
C GLN A 442 -7.07 3.51 28.17
N LEU A 443 -8.03 2.94 28.91
CA LEU A 443 -9.45 3.27 28.78
C LEU A 443 -9.71 4.72 29.18
N ASP A 444 -9.21 5.15 30.33
CA ASP A 444 -9.39 6.51 30.82
C ASP A 444 -8.75 7.53 29.87
N THR A 445 -7.58 7.20 29.31
CA THR A 445 -6.90 8.06 28.33
C THR A 445 -7.65 8.09 27.00
N ARG A 446 -8.16 6.96 26.50
CA ARG A 446 -9.02 6.90 25.32
C ARG A 446 -10.22 7.82 25.48
N ASP A 447 -10.97 7.65 26.57
CA ASP A 447 -12.20 8.41 26.82
C ASP A 447 -11.90 9.91 26.96
N SER A 448 -10.78 10.24 27.62
CA SER A 448 -10.32 11.63 27.73
C SER A 448 -9.92 12.24 26.39
N ILE A 449 -9.27 11.48 25.51
CA ILE A 449 -8.92 11.95 24.16
C ILE A 449 -10.18 12.24 23.35
N LEU A 450 -11.15 11.32 23.36
CA LEU A 450 -12.41 11.48 22.63
C LEU A 450 -13.20 12.71 23.12
N GLU A 451 -13.29 12.89 24.43
CA GLU A 451 -14.01 14.01 25.05
C GLU A 451 -13.32 15.37 24.76
N VAL A 452 -11.98 15.43 24.89
CA VAL A 452 -11.25 16.70 24.80
C VAL A 452 -11.02 17.15 23.36
N TYR A 453 -10.71 16.22 22.45
CA TYR A 453 -10.32 16.57 21.07
C TYR A 453 -11.48 16.43 20.08
N GLY A 454 -12.59 15.75 20.42
CA GLY A 454 -13.80 15.69 19.59
C GLY A 454 -13.49 15.27 18.14
N ASN A 455 -13.80 16.13 17.17
CA ASN A 455 -13.52 15.86 15.75
C ASN A 455 -12.02 15.73 15.41
N TYR A 456 -11.13 16.17 16.30
CA TYR A 456 -9.68 15.99 16.18
C TYR A 456 -9.19 14.72 16.90
N ALA A 457 -10.08 13.92 17.47
CA ALA A 457 -9.75 12.59 18.01
C ALA A 457 -9.94 11.50 16.94
N LEU A 458 -8.94 10.62 16.79
CA LEU A 458 -9.04 9.45 15.91
C LEU A 458 -9.21 8.18 16.74
N ASP A 459 -10.42 7.58 16.72
CA ASP A 459 -10.75 6.41 17.53
C ASP A 459 -10.12 5.12 16.97
N PHE A 460 -8.91 4.84 17.44
CA PHE A 460 -8.16 3.64 17.08
C PHE A 460 -8.46 2.45 18.00
N TRP A 461 -9.36 2.63 18.98
CA TRP A 461 -9.68 1.61 19.97
C TRP A 461 -10.92 0.81 19.60
N THR A 462 -12.03 1.47 19.28
CA THR A 462 -13.36 0.82 19.20
C THR A 462 -13.40 -0.32 18.20
N ALA A 463 -12.74 -0.17 17.05
CA ALA A 463 -12.71 -1.20 16.01
C ALA A 463 -11.67 -2.31 16.26
N THR A 464 -10.74 -2.13 17.21
CA THR A 464 -9.58 -3.02 17.36
C THR A 464 -9.58 -3.82 18.67
N ALA A 465 -10.41 -3.43 19.64
CA ALA A 465 -10.47 -4.04 20.97
C ALA A 465 -11.58 -5.09 21.11
N ASP A 466 -11.30 -6.17 21.82
CA ASP A 466 -12.28 -7.18 22.22
C ASP A 466 -13.02 -6.79 23.51
N VAL A 467 -13.94 -7.65 23.95
CA VAL A 467 -14.73 -7.46 25.18
C VAL A 467 -13.89 -7.43 26.46
N ASN A 468 -12.66 -7.94 26.43
CA ASN A 468 -11.71 -7.94 27.53
C ASN A 468 -10.68 -6.79 27.42
N HIS A 469 -10.85 -5.89 26.45
CA HIS A 469 -9.93 -4.78 26.17
C HIS A 469 -8.57 -5.22 25.63
N TYR A 470 -8.51 -6.43 25.07
CA TYR A 470 -7.37 -6.97 24.34
C TYR A 470 -7.50 -6.72 22.84
N ILE A 471 -6.41 -6.90 22.10
CA ILE A 471 -6.43 -6.84 20.64
C ILE A 471 -7.33 -7.96 20.14
N LEU A 472 -8.29 -7.62 19.27
CA LEU A 472 -9.12 -8.62 18.60
C LEU A 472 -8.24 -9.66 17.91
N PRO A 473 -8.52 -10.97 18.04
CA PRO A 473 -7.65 -12.02 17.50
C PRO A 473 -7.33 -11.85 16.00
N GLN A 474 -8.29 -11.39 15.18
CA GLN A 474 -8.06 -11.18 13.75
C GLN A 474 -7.08 -10.02 13.44
N TYR A 475 -6.85 -9.11 14.39
CA TYR A 475 -5.98 -7.95 14.21
C TYR A 475 -4.67 -8.06 15.01
N ASN A 476 -4.47 -9.13 15.76
CA ASN A 476 -3.26 -9.32 16.56
C ASN A 476 -2.11 -9.82 15.68
N SER A 477 -0.95 -9.16 15.75
CA SER A 477 0.29 -9.61 15.10
C SER A 477 0.93 -10.85 15.76
N GLY A 478 0.42 -11.24 16.94
CA GLY A 478 0.86 -12.41 17.70
C GLY A 478 1.64 -12.08 18.96
N ASP A 479 2.07 -10.82 19.13
CA ASP A 479 2.84 -10.38 20.30
C ASP A 479 1.98 -9.77 21.42
N GLY A 480 0.68 -9.57 21.18
CA GLY A 480 -0.24 -8.95 22.13
C GLY A 480 -0.01 -7.45 22.35
N VAL A 481 0.74 -6.78 21.47
CA VAL A 481 1.08 -5.36 21.53
C VAL A 481 0.73 -4.65 20.23
N HIS A 482 1.04 -5.25 19.07
CA HIS A 482 0.91 -4.60 17.77
C HIS A 482 -0.18 -5.22 16.91
N LEU A 483 -0.75 -4.38 16.06
CA LEU A 483 -1.75 -4.78 15.08
C LEU A 483 -1.08 -5.39 13.83
N ASN A 484 -1.70 -6.40 13.23
CA ASN A 484 -1.28 -6.97 11.95
C ASN A 484 -1.74 -6.10 10.76
N ASP A 485 -1.49 -6.56 9.52
CA ASP A 485 -1.89 -5.88 8.29
C ASP A 485 -3.38 -5.48 8.24
N ALA A 486 -4.27 -6.37 8.70
CA ALA A 486 -5.71 -6.10 8.74
C ALA A 486 -6.05 -5.03 9.77
N GLY A 487 -5.41 -5.04 10.94
CA GLY A 487 -5.58 -3.98 11.93
C GLY A 487 -5.04 -2.63 11.45
N HIS A 488 -3.90 -2.60 10.75
CA HIS A 488 -3.39 -1.38 10.12
C HIS A 488 -4.32 -0.84 9.03
N LYS A 489 -5.00 -1.70 8.26
CA LYS A 489 -6.01 -1.27 7.29
C LYS A 489 -7.18 -0.56 7.97
N VAL A 490 -7.64 -1.06 9.12
CA VAL A 490 -8.69 -0.40 9.93
C VAL A 490 -8.24 0.99 10.38
N LEU A 491 -7.00 1.14 10.88
CA LEU A 491 -6.48 2.44 11.30
C LEU A 491 -6.39 3.43 10.12
N TYR A 492 -5.95 2.95 8.96
CA TYR A 492 -5.92 3.74 7.73
C TYR A 492 -7.31 4.25 7.34
N ASP A 493 -8.34 3.39 7.39
CA ASP A 493 -9.71 3.77 7.05
C ASP A 493 -10.26 4.85 7.99
N ILE A 494 -9.94 4.77 9.28
CA ILE A 494 -10.32 5.80 10.26
C ILE A 494 -9.67 7.15 9.91
N VAL A 495 -8.40 7.15 9.53
CA VAL A 495 -7.69 8.40 9.17
C VAL A 495 -8.22 9.00 7.88
N MET A 496 -8.47 8.18 6.85
CA MET A 496 -9.08 8.64 5.60
C MET A 496 -10.47 9.24 5.83
N ASN A 497 -11.31 8.59 6.63
CA ASN A 497 -12.66 9.08 6.93
C ASN A 497 -12.67 10.33 7.82
N ALA A 498 -11.57 10.62 8.52
CA ALA A 498 -11.42 11.84 9.29
C ALA A 498 -11.03 13.06 8.44
N GLU A 499 -10.75 12.86 7.14
CA GLU A 499 -10.50 13.92 6.18
C GLU A 499 -9.40 14.90 6.67
N VAL A 500 -8.36 14.35 7.33
CA VAL A 500 -7.24 15.15 7.88
C VAL A 500 -6.56 15.97 6.79
N ASP A 501 -6.56 15.47 5.56
CA ASP A 501 -6.02 16.10 4.36
C ASP A 501 -6.83 17.30 3.85
N GLU A 502 -8.09 17.48 4.26
CA GLU A 502 -8.90 18.64 3.88
C GLU A 502 -8.46 19.94 4.58
N VAL A 503 -7.68 19.84 5.66
CA VAL A 503 -7.04 21.03 6.28
C VAL A 503 -6.13 21.76 5.29
N CYS A 504 -5.67 21.05 4.28
CA CYS A 504 -4.92 21.63 3.20
C CYS A 504 -5.92 22.31 2.26
N ALA A 505 -5.95 23.63 2.33
CA ALA A 505 -6.66 24.48 1.38
C ALA A 505 -6.03 24.48 -0.01
N ILE A 506 -5.66 23.31 -0.48
CA ILE A 506 -5.29 23.06 -1.84
C ILE A 506 -6.50 23.46 -2.70
N ASP A 507 -6.30 24.44 -3.58
CA ASP A 507 -7.28 24.75 -4.61
C ASP A 507 -7.35 23.52 -5.53
N TYR A 508 -8.43 22.76 -5.37
CA TYR A 508 -8.93 21.91 -6.44
C TYR A 508 -9.30 22.86 -7.58
N VAL A 509 -8.41 23.02 -8.56
CA VAL A 509 -8.80 23.53 -9.88
C VAL A 509 -9.45 22.41 -10.71
N GLY A 510 -10.03 21.40 -10.03
CA GLY A 510 -11.07 20.55 -10.60
C GLY A 510 -12.38 21.32 -10.61
N LEU A 511 -12.56 22.22 -11.58
CA LEU A 511 -13.92 22.63 -11.93
C LEU A 511 -14.58 21.42 -12.57
N THR A 512 -15.42 20.74 -11.80
CA THR A 512 -16.63 20.14 -12.35
C THR A 512 -17.35 21.22 -13.13
N TYR A 513 -17.23 21.16 -14.46
CA TYR A 513 -18.21 21.76 -15.34
C TYR A 513 -19.45 20.87 -15.27
N ASP A 514 -20.23 21.06 -14.21
CA ASP A 514 -21.66 21.06 -14.39
C ASP A 514 -22.23 22.32 -13.75
N ASP A 515 -23.14 22.92 -14.49
CA ASP A 515 -23.80 24.21 -14.25
C ASP A 515 -24.73 24.09 -13.02
N VAL A 516 -24.15 23.88 -11.84
CA VAL A 516 -24.88 23.90 -10.57
C VAL A 516 -25.36 25.34 -10.39
N SER A 517 -26.62 25.54 -10.76
CA SER A 517 -27.44 26.75 -10.74
C SER A 517 -27.67 27.34 -9.33
N ILE A 518 -26.62 27.40 -8.50
CA ILE A 518 -26.62 28.14 -7.24
C ILE A 518 -25.85 29.43 -7.49
N GLU A 519 -26.56 30.55 -7.44
CA GLU A 519 -25.98 31.88 -7.54
C GLU A 519 -25.56 32.34 -6.14
N LEU A 520 -24.27 32.66 -5.99
CA LEU A 520 -23.67 33.16 -4.75
C LEU A 520 -23.20 34.61 -4.96
N LYS A 521 -23.69 35.53 -4.13
CA LYS A 521 -23.30 36.95 -4.17
C LYS A 521 -22.76 37.38 -2.81
N LEU A 522 -21.62 38.06 -2.80
CA LEU A 522 -20.99 38.59 -1.58
C LEU A 522 -20.97 40.12 -1.61
N TYR A 523 -21.48 40.76 -0.56
CA TYR A 523 -21.40 42.21 -0.45
C TYR A 523 -21.48 42.71 1.01
N PRO A 524 -20.90 43.89 1.32
CA PRO A 524 -19.97 44.63 0.47
C PRO A 524 -18.62 43.89 0.39
N ASN A 525 -17.95 43.93 -0.76
CA ASN A 525 -16.56 43.52 -0.90
C ASN A 525 -15.83 44.63 -1.68
N PRO A 526 -14.93 45.42 -1.05
CA PRO A 526 -14.36 45.19 0.29
C PRO A 526 -15.35 45.34 1.47
N CYS A 527 -15.17 44.56 2.54
CA CYS A 527 -16.04 44.49 3.72
C CYS A 527 -15.38 45.09 4.98
N GLY A 528 -16.19 45.51 5.96
CA GLY A 528 -15.70 45.89 7.30
C GLY A 528 -15.75 44.71 8.27
N ASN A 529 -16.48 44.87 9.37
CA ASN A 529 -16.79 43.77 10.31
C ASN A 529 -18.02 42.94 9.91
N GLU A 530 -18.69 43.26 8.80
CA GLU A 530 -19.87 42.52 8.35
C GLU A 530 -19.73 42.21 6.85
N LEU A 531 -20.03 40.96 6.49
CA LEU A 531 -20.15 40.50 5.10
C LEU A 531 -21.50 39.83 4.91
N SER A 532 -22.24 40.18 3.86
CA SER A 532 -23.44 39.46 3.46
C SER A 532 -23.12 38.44 2.37
N VAL A 533 -23.63 37.22 2.54
CA VAL A 533 -23.62 36.16 1.54
C VAL A 533 -25.05 35.87 1.13
N VAL A 534 -25.34 35.99 -0.16
CA VAL A 534 -26.64 35.63 -0.75
C VAL A 534 -26.49 34.26 -1.40
N ILE A 535 -27.42 33.37 -1.08
CA ILE A 535 -27.58 32.06 -1.69
C ILE A 535 -28.93 32.06 -2.44
N GLU A 536 -28.89 31.80 -3.74
CA GLU A 536 -30.08 31.63 -4.59
C GLU A 536 -29.99 30.32 -5.38
N GLY A 537 -30.99 29.44 -5.27
CA GLY A 537 -31.10 28.23 -6.08
C GLY A 537 -30.57 26.94 -5.43
N GLY A 538 -30.36 26.90 -4.11
CA GLY A 538 -29.94 25.69 -3.40
C GLY A 538 -29.68 25.83 -1.89
N SER A 539 -28.72 25.07 -1.39
CA SER A 539 -28.27 25.13 0.00
C SER A 539 -26.77 24.91 0.11
N VAL A 540 -26.17 25.53 1.11
CA VAL A 540 -24.75 25.45 1.45
C VAL A 540 -24.60 24.70 2.77
N GLU A 541 -23.54 23.92 2.95
CA GLU A 541 -23.25 23.19 4.18
C GLU A 541 -22.42 24.01 5.17
N SER A 542 -21.45 24.77 4.65
CA SER A 542 -20.63 25.63 5.49
C SER A 542 -19.93 26.75 4.71
N PHE A 543 -19.58 27.79 5.45
CA PHE A 543 -18.70 28.88 5.07
C PHE A 543 -17.38 28.74 5.82
N VAL A 544 -16.27 28.85 5.11
CA VAL A 544 -14.91 28.81 5.68
C VAL A 544 -14.15 30.04 5.23
N PHE A 545 -13.78 30.91 6.15
CA PHE A 545 -12.88 32.02 5.89
C PHE A 545 -11.44 31.55 6.04
N MET A 546 -10.59 31.94 5.09
CA MET A 546 -9.16 31.65 5.13
C MET A 546 -8.35 32.91 4.84
N ASP A 547 -7.07 32.87 5.20
CA ASP A 547 -6.07 33.85 4.78
C ASP A 547 -5.46 33.52 3.40
N GLU A 548 -4.52 34.35 2.94
CA GLU A 548 -3.83 34.16 1.65
C GLU A 548 -2.93 32.93 1.53
N THR A 549 -2.65 32.26 2.64
CA THR A 549 -1.89 31.01 2.67
C THR A 549 -2.78 29.78 2.68
N GLY A 550 -4.10 29.98 2.65
CA GLY A 550 -5.10 28.92 2.73
C GLY A 550 -5.41 28.46 4.17
N ARG A 551 -4.87 29.12 5.19
CA ARG A 551 -5.14 28.78 6.60
C ARG A 551 -6.56 29.18 6.97
N GLU A 552 -7.32 28.27 7.58
CA GLU A 552 -8.64 28.56 8.13
C GLU A 552 -8.57 29.59 9.27
N LEU A 553 -9.37 30.65 9.14
CA LEU A 553 -9.55 31.71 10.11
C LEU A 553 -10.83 31.52 10.92
N TRP A 554 -11.89 31.01 10.30
CA TRP A 554 -13.19 30.76 10.91
C TRP A 554 -14.08 29.91 10.01
N LYS A 555 -14.92 29.05 10.60
CA LYS A 555 -15.91 28.22 9.89
C LYS A 555 -17.27 28.27 10.58
N THR A 556 -18.35 28.27 9.80
CA THR A 556 -19.70 28.00 10.34
C THR A 556 -19.85 26.54 10.72
N GLY A 557 -20.50 26.24 11.84
CA GLY A 557 -20.88 24.87 12.18
C GLY A 557 -21.69 24.20 11.06
N ALA A 558 -21.50 22.89 10.87
CA ALA A 558 -22.18 22.12 9.82
C ALA A 558 -23.70 22.18 10.00
N CYS A 559 -24.36 22.92 9.13
CA CYS A 559 -25.81 23.05 9.11
C CYS A 559 -26.23 23.39 7.69
N LYS A 560 -27.35 22.83 7.21
CA LYS A 560 -27.87 23.14 5.89
C LYS A 560 -28.35 24.59 5.85
N ILE A 561 -27.54 25.49 5.30
CA ILE A 561 -27.82 26.90 5.09
C ILE A 561 -28.67 27.01 3.82
N ALA A 562 -29.96 27.27 3.97
CA ALA A 562 -30.91 27.37 2.88
C ALA A 562 -30.70 28.63 2.01
N ASP A 563 -31.49 28.77 0.95
CA ASP A 563 -31.59 30.00 0.18
C ASP A 563 -31.94 31.20 1.08
N GLY A 564 -31.23 32.32 0.89
CA GLY A 564 -31.42 33.53 1.69
C GLY A 564 -30.21 34.44 1.74
N VAL A 565 -30.33 35.51 2.52
CA VAL A 565 -29.25 36.48 2.78
C VAL A 565 -28.73 36.28 4.20
N TYR A 566 -27.45 35.93 4.31
CA TYR A 566 -26.78 35.63 5.56
C TYR A 566 -25.74 36.70 5.86
N LYS A 567 -25.87 37.32 7.03
CA LYS A 567 -24.90 38.28 7.54
C LYS A 567 -23.90 37.56 8.43
N ILE A 568 -22.63 37.69 8.08
CA ILE A 568 -21.51 37.11 8.81
C ILE A 568 -20.82 38.24 9.58
N ASP A 569 -20.76 38.10 10.90
CA ASP A 569 -20.02 39.00 11.77
C ASP A 569 -18.55 38.55 11.83
N LEU A 570 -17.66 39.42 11.34
CA LEU A 570 -16.22 39.21 11.27
C LEU A 570 -15.49 39.94 12.42
N SER A 571 -16.20 40.57 13.35
CA SER A 571 -15.59 41.38 14.42
C SER A 571 -14.62 40.59 15.32
N GLY A 572 -14.81 39.27 15.45
CA GLY A 572 -13.92 38.37 16.20
C GLY A 572 -12.65 37.94 15.47
N LEU A 573 -12.51 38.21 14.17
CA LEU A 573 -11.31 37.89 13.41
C LEU A 573 -10.26 38.98 13.61
N GLU A 574 -9.11 38.63 14.18
CA GLU A 574 -7.97 39.57 14.30
C GLU A 574 -7.26 39.82 12.95
N TYR A 575 -7.56 38.98 11.96
CA TYR A 575 -6.96 38.98 10.63
C TYR A 575 -7.52 40.08 9.71
N ARG A 576 -6.62 40.85 9.08
CA ARG A 576 -6.91 42.10 8.33
C ARG A 576 -6.08 42.19 7.05
N ALA A 577 -6.49 41.49 6.01
CA ALA A 577 -5.81 41.48 4.72
C ALA A 577 -6.75 40.97 3.61
N TRP A 578 -6.15 40.46 2.53
CA TRP A 578 -6.85 39.60 1.59
C TRP A 578 -7.26 38.32 2.30
N MET A 579 -8.51 37.93 2.12
CA MET A 579 -9.09 36.73 2.70
C MET A 579 -9.81 35.99 1.58
N TYR A 580 -10.13 34.73 1.84
CA TYR A 580 -10.93 33.91 0.95
C TYR A 580 -12.11 33.35 1.71
N LEU A 581 -13.31 33.38 1.12
CA LEU A 581 -14.46 32.60 1.60
C LEU A 581 -14.61 31.37 0.72
N LYS A 582 -14.40 30.19 1.31
CA LYS A 582 -14.81 28.90 0.75
C LYS A 582 -16.25 28.59 1.13
N VAL A 583 -17.02 28.16 0.15
CA VAL A 583 -18.43 27.78 0.26
C VAL A 583 -18.55 26.34 -0.17
N PHE A 584 -18.89 25.46 0.78
CA PHE A 584 -19.14 24.04 0.55
C PHE A 584 -20.64 23.82 0.45
N GLY A 585 -21.11 23.09 -0.55
CA GLY A 585 -22.54 22.78 -0.65
C GLY A 585 -22.82 21.47 -1.36
N GLU A 586 -24.08 21.06 -1.29
CA GLU A 586 -24.60 19.84 -1.89
C GLU A 586 -25.91 20.16 -2.64
N LYS A 587 -26.01 19.73 -3.90
CA LYS A 587 -27.25 19.78 -4.68
C LYS A 587 -27.39 18.48 -5.46
N GLU A 588 -28.56 17.85 -5.38
CA GLU A 588 -28.86 16.60 -6.11
C GLU A 588 -27.84 15.45 -5.87
N ASN A 589 -27.27 15.39 -4.66
CA ASN A 589 -26.23 14.45 -4.22
C ASN A 589 -24.83 14.69 -4.82
N GLU A 590 -24.59 15.85 -5.43
CA GLU A 590 -23.26 16.29 -5.87
C GLU A 590 -22.75 17.41 -4.96
N LYS A 591 -21.52 17.23 -4.44
CA LYS A 591 -20.82 18.23 -3.63
C LYS A 591 -20.11 19.24 -4.53
N PHE A 592 -20.11 20.51 -4.13
CA PHE A 592 -19.37 21.57 -4.81
C PHE A 592 -18.58 22.45 -3.84
N LEU A 593 -17.52 23.06 -4.35
CA LEU A 593 -16.69 24.06 -3.67
C LEU A 593 -16.59 25.33 -4.52
N ARG A 594 -16.87 26.49 -3.92
CA ARG A 594 -16.63 27.81 -4.53
C ARG A 594 -15.76 28.66 -3.60
N THR A 595 -14.72 29.26 -4.15
CA THR A 595 -13.83 30.18 -3.41
C THR A 595 -14.02 31.61 -3.90
N PHE A 596 -14.22 32.56 -2.98
CA PHE A 596 -14.38 33.98 -3.28
C PHE A 596 -13.28 34.80 -2.61
N PRO A 597 -12.54 35.65 -3.35
CA PRO A 597 -11.62 36.60 -2.74
C PRO A 597 -12.39 37.72 -2.04
N ILE A 598 -11.98 38.07 -0.83
CA ILE A 598 -12.56 39.11 0.02
C ILE A 598 -11.46 40.04 0.48
N VAL A 599 -11.72 41.35 0.45
CA VAL A 599 -10.82 42.35 1.04
C VAL A 599 -11.48 42.93 2.28
N ARG A 600 -10.85 42.78 3.44
CA ARG A 600 -11.35 43.38 4.68
C ARG A 600 -10.67 44.72 4.97
N LEU A 601 -11.48 45.78 5.05
CA LEU A 601 -11.07 47.15 5.34
C LEU A 601 -11.31 47.51 6.81
N TYR A 602 -10.62 48.57 7.23
CA TYR A 602 -10.62 49.19 8.57
C TYR A 602 -11.99 49.32 9.25
#